data_AF-A0A5N8WH50-F1
#
_entry.id   AF-A0A5N8WH50-F1
#
_cell.length_a   1.000
_cell.length_b   1.000
_cell.length_c   1.000
_cell.angle_alpha   90.00
_cell.angle_beta   90.00
_cell.angle_gamma   90.00
#
_symmetry.space_group_name_H-M   'P 1'
#
loop_
_entity.id
_entity.type
_entity.pdbx_description
1 polymer ?
#
loop_
_entity_poly.entity_id
_entity_poly.type
_entity_poly.pdbx_seq_one_letter_code
_entity_poly.pdbx_strand_id
1 'polypeptide(L)'
;LRSLPRPQLGHGAALLTAPWAPVGVRAALTRGLRRAAAPWTSTTLLSNIGRVPYPLDFGEEAGRASAVWFSAPARMPRGLTVTTASTAGRLHLALRWSRTLLGHGDGAHLRDLFEHYLHTTEVTR
;
A
#
# COMPACT_ATOMS: atom_id res chain seq x y z
N LEU A 1 10.09 -8.02 28.11
CA LEU A 1 10.07 -6.61 27.67
C LEU A 1 8.79 -6.23 26.89
N ARG A 2 7.60 -6.76 27.23
CA ARG A 2 6.40 -6.61 26.37
C ARG A 2 5.11 -6.36 27.16
N SER A 3 5.10 -5.37 28.05
CA SER A 3 3.87 -4.91 28.70
C SER A 3 4.06 -3.60 29.47
N LEU A 4 4.83 -2.65 28.91
CA LEU A 4 4.73 -1.28 29.44
C LEU A 4 3.36 -0.74 29.01
N PRO A 5 2.50 -0.28 29.94
CA PRO A 5 1.27 0.40 29.60
C PRO A 5 1.65 1.72 28.93
N ARG A 6 1.78 1.70 27.61
CA ARG A 6 1.92 2.91 26.82
C ARG A 6 0.51 3.37 26.46
N PRO A 7 0.19 4.66 26.63
CA PRO A 7 -1.07 5.18 26.14
C PRO A 7 -1.20 4.81 24.65
N GLN A 8 -2.29 4.14 24.30
CA GLN A 8 -2.54 3.62 22.93
C GLN A 8 -2.55 4.75 21.88
N LEU A 9 -2.79 5.97 22.36
CA LEU A 9 -2.86 7.20 21.61
C LEU A 9 -1.87 8.18 22.26
N GLY A 10 -0.85 8.62 21.51
CA GLY A 10 0.08 9.64 22.01
C GLY A 10 -0.66 10.93 22.40
N HIS A 11 0.00 11.82 23.15
CA HIS A 11 -0.64 13.04 23.71
C HIS A 11 -1.43 13.87 22.68
N GLY A 12 -0.97 13.94 21.43
CA GLY A 12 -1.70 14.62 20.35
C GLY A 12 -3.04 13.96 19.99
N ALA A 13 -3.10 12.62 20.03
CA ALA A 13 -4.33 11.89 19.76
C ALA A 13 -5.34 12.00 20.92
N ALA A 14 -4.87 12.08 22.17
CA ALA A 14 -5.72 12.36 23.33
C ALA A 14 -6.41 13.73 23.22
N LEU A 15 -5.68 14.77 22.79
CA LEU A 15 -6.24 16.11 22.53
C LEU A 15 -7.25 16.11 21.37
N LEU A 16 -6.97 15.38 20.29
CA LEU A 16 -7.90 15.25 19.16
C LEU A 16 -9.20 14.54 19.52
N THR A 17 -9.18 13.68 20.54
CA THR A 17 -10.36 12.98 21.06
C THR A 17 -11.05 13.68 22.22
N ALA A 18 -10.50 14.77 22.77
CA ALA A 18 -11.10 15.50 23.87
C ALA A 18 -12.47 16.07 23.46
N PRO A 19 -13.49 16.06 24.37
CA PRO A 19 -14.86 16.45 24.05
C PRO A 19 -15.06 17.98 24.02
N TRP A 20 -14.13 18.72 23.41
CA TRP A 20 -14.14 20.18 23.40
C TRP A 20 -15.15 20.79 22.39
N ALA A 21 -15.67 19.99 21.45
CA ALA A 21 -16.66 20.40 20.46
C ALA A 21 -17.56 19.24 20.02
N PRO A 22 -18.75 19.50 19.43
CA PRO A 22 -19.60 18.47 18.83
C PRO A 22 -18.88 17.63 17.77
N VAL A 23 -19.30 16.37 17.60
CA VAL A 23 -18.66 15.40 16.69
C VAL A 23 -18.56 15.92 15.26
N GLY A 24 -19.60 16.61 14.77
CA GLY A 24 -19.61 17.19 13.42
C GLY A 24 -18.50 18.23 13.19
N VAL A 25 -18.26 19.10 14.18
CA VAL A 25 -17.21 20.14 14.11
C VAL A 25 -15.82 19.50 14.09
N ARG A 26 -15.55 18.56 15.01
CA ARG A 26 -14.26 17.85 15.04
C ARG A 26 -14.04 17.04 13.76
N ALA A 27 -15.09 16.41 13.22
CA ALA A 27 -15.02 15.67 11.97
C ALA A 27 -14.75 16.57 10.77
N ALA A 28 -15.32 17.78 10.73
CA ALA A 28 -15.03 18.76 9.69
C ALA A 28 -13.57 19.26 9.79
N LEU A 29 -13.10 19.61 10.99
CA LEU A 29 -11.73 20.09 11.22
C LEU A 29 -10.69 19.03 10.87
N THR A 30 -10.85 17.79 11.35
CA THR A 30 -9.92 16.70 11.03
C THR A 30 -9.90 16.37 9.54
N ARG A 31 -11.06 16.39 8.85
CA ARG A 31 -11.11 16.24 7.38
C ARG A 31 -10.46 17.41 6.66
N GLY A 32 -10.67 18.63 7.12
CA GLY A 32 -10.07 19.85 6.58
C GLY A 32 -8.55 19.83 6.69
N LEU A 33 -8.03 19.61 7.90
CA LEU A 33 -6.60 19.48 8.16
C LEU A 33 -5.97 18.36 7.34
N ARG A 34 -6.63 17.19 7.26
CA ARG A 34 -6.15 16.08 6.43
C ARG A 34 -6.09 16.42 4.94
N ARG A 35 -7.05 17.19 4.43
CA ARG A 35 -7.04 17.64 3.02
C ARG A 35 -5.96 18.68 2.78
N ALA A 36 -5.79 19.64 3.70
CA ALA A 36 -4.75 20.65 3.62
C ALA A 36 -3.33 20.04 3.69
N ALA A 37 -3.14 19.01 4.50
CA ALA A 37 -1.87 18.30 4.63
C ALA A 37 -1.60 17.26 3.53
N ALA A 38 -2.62 16.86 2.76
CA ALA A 38 -2.51 15.79 1.76
C ALA A 38 -1.44 16.04 0.68
N PRO A 39 -1.22 17.27 0.17
CA PRO A 39 -0.13 17.57 -0.77
C PRO A 39 1.27 17.40 -0.17
N TRP A 40 1.43 17.39 1.15
CA TRP A 40 2.73 17.22 1.82
C TRP A 40 2.92 15.83 2.42
N THR A 41 1.85 15.03 2.50
CA THR A 41 1.91 13.69 3.09
C THR A 41 2.03 12.64 2.00
N SER A 42 3.21 12.05 1.86
CA SER A 42 3.40 10.86 1.03
C SER A 42 2.83 9.65 1.76
N THR A 43 2.04 8.82 1.07
CA THR A 43 1.48 7.59 1.65
C THR A 43 1.86 6.39 0.81
N THR A 44 2.35 5.34 1.46
CA THR A 44 2.64 4.06 0.81
C THR A 44 1.71 2.98 1.35
N LEU A 45 1.00 2.30 0.44
CA LEU A 45 0.23 1.10 0.74
C LEU A 45 1.01 -0.12 0.25
N LEU A 46 1.19 -1.10 1.13
CA LEU A 46 1.70 -2.41 0.76
C LEU A 46 0.55 -3.42 0.89
N SER A 47 0.22 -4.08 -0.21
CA SER A 47 -0.81 -5.12 -0.25
C SER A 47 -0.21 -6.42 -0.73
N ASN A 48 -0.34 -7.48 0.05
CA ASN A 48 0.04 -8.82 -0.36
C ASN A 48 -1.21 -9.70 -0.42
N ILE A 49 -1.64 -10.05 -1.63
CA ILE A 49 -2.77 -10.93 -1.89
C ILE A 49 -2.40 -12.40 -1.61
N GLY A 50 -1.09 -12.71 -1.58
CA GLY A 50 -0.60 -14.06 -1.40
C GLY A 50 -0.74 -14.90 -2.66
N ARG A 51 -0.82 -16.22 -2.47
CA ARG A 51 -0.94 -17.19 -3.57
C ARG A 51 -2.39 -17.31 -4.00
N VAL A 52 -2.66 -17.10 -5.29
CA VAL A 52 -3.96 -17.41 -5.89
C VAL A 52 -4.11 -18.94 -5.89
N PRO A 53 -5.10 -19.52 -5.17
CA PRO A 53 -5.08 -20.94 -4.86
C PRO A 53 -5.59 -21.84 -5.99
N TYR A 54 -6.14 -21.27 -7.06
CA TYR A 54 -6.67 -22.02 -8.20
C TYR A 54 -6.07 -21.51 -9.52
N PRO A 55 -5.91 -22.38 -10.53
CA PRO A 55 -5.17 -22.09 -11.75
C PRO A 55 -5.85 -21.10 -12.72
N LEU A 56 -7.04 -20.59 -12.38
CA LEU A 56 -7.86 -19.73 -13.26
C LEU A 56 -7.92 -20.30 -14.68
N ASP A 57 -8.53 -21.49 -14.78
CA ASP A 57 -8.72 -22.23 -16.03
C ASP A 57 -10.05 -21.81 -16.67
N PHE A 58 -10.00 -21.31 -17.90
CA PHE A 58 -11.14 -20.80 -18.65
C PHE A 58 -11.64 -21.76 -19.72
N GLY A 59 -11.24 -23.04 -19.66
CA GLY A 59 -11.68 -24.09 -20.58
C GLY A 59 -10.77 -24.26 -21.80
N GLU A 60 -11.13 -25.15 -22.71
CA GLU A 60 -10.25 -25.58 -23.81
C GLU A 60 -9.87 -24.44 -24.77
N GLU A 61 -10.79 -23.51 -25.03
CA GLU A 61 -10.56 -22.41 -25.98
C GLU A 61 -9.72 -21.27 -25.39
N ALA A 62 -9.92 -20.95 -24.10
CA ALA A 62 -9.30 -19.79 -23.44
C ALA A 62 -8.09 -20.16 -22.55
N GLY A 63 -7.99 -21.43 -22.16
CA GLY A 63 -6.85 -21.98 -21.44
C GLY A 63 -6.69 -21.45 -20.00
N ARG A 64 -5.46 -21.61 -19.47
CA ARG A 64 -5.10 -21.23 -18.09
C ARG A 64 -4.42 -19.87 -18.01
N ALA A 65 -4.74 -19.11 -16.96
CA ALA A 65 -4.02 -17.88 -16.67
C ALA A 65 -2.55 -18.15 -16.31
N SER A 66 -1.62 -17.56 -17.07
CA SER A 66 -0.19 -17.61 -16.77
C SER A 66 0.24 -16.55 -15.74
N ALA A 67 -0.55 -15.49 -15.58
CA ALA A 67 -0.30 -14.40 -14.64
C ALA A 67 -1.61 -13.76 -14.19
N VAL A 68 -1.62 -13.25 -12.96
CA VAL A 68 -2.75 -12.49 -12.40
C VAL A 68 -2.22 -11.21 -11.77
N TRP A 69 -2.78 -10.07 -12.18
CA TRP A 69 -2.34 -8.75 -11.74
C TRP A 69 -3.43 -8.08 -10.92
N PHE A 70 -3.06 -7.57 -9.75
CA PHE A 70 -3.95 -6.79 -8.89
C PHE A 70 -3.36 -5.40 -8.72
N SER A 71 -4.18 -4.36 -8.91
CA SER A 71 -3.77 -2.99 -8.63
C SER A 71 -4.67 -2.38 -7.56
N ALA A 72 -4.14 -2.28 -6.34
CA ALA A 72 -4.84 -1.57 -5.29
C ALA A 72 -4.79 -0.05 -5.57
N PRO A 73 -5.82 0.72 -5.15
CA PRO A 73 -5.85 2.16 -5.37
C PRO A 73 -4.68 2.85 -4.66
N ALA A 74 -4.15 3.91 -5.27
CA ALA A 74 -3.17 4.79 -4.66
C ALA A 74 -3.86 6.05 -4.14
N ARG A 75 -3.57 6.45 -2.91
CA ARG A 75 -4.23 7.61 -2.29
C ARG A 75 -3.69 8.92 -2.86
N MET A 76 -4.57 9.76 -3.39
CA MET A 76 -4.16 11.06 -3.94
C MET A 76 -3.95 12.13 -2.84
N PRO A 77 -3.11 13.15 -3.10
CA PRO A 77 -2.35 13.38 -4.32
C PRO A 77 -0.98 12.69 -4.33
N ARG A 78 -0.41 12.24 -3.21
CA ARG A 78 0.97 11.70 -3.15
C ARG A 78 1.03 10.23 -2.69
N GLY A 79 0.29 9.37 -3.39
CA GLY A 79 0.20 7.95 -3.04
C GLY A 79 1.11 7.05 -3.87
N LEU A 80 1.64 6.03 -3.22
CA LEU A 80 2.28 4.86 -3.82
C LEU A 80 1.59 3.60 -3.29
N THR A 81 1.34 2.64 -4.16
CA THR A 81 0.82 1.33 -3.80
C THR A 81 1.66 0.25 -4.44
N VAL A 82 2.11 -0.68 -3.61
CA VAL A 82 2.85 -1.88 -4.00
C VAL A 82 1.94 -3.07 -3.74
N THR A 83 1.56 -3.80 -4.79
CA THR A 83 0.70 -4.98 -4.67
C THR A 83 1.44 -6.21 -5.14
N THR A 84 1.49 -7.25 -4.31
CA THR A 84 2.07 -8.54 -4.65
C THR A 84 1.02 -9.63 -4.69
N ALA A 85 1.09 -10.48 -5.70
CA ALA A 85 0.30 -11.72 -5.79
C ALA A 85 1.18 -12.82 -6.37
N SER A 86 0.87 -14.08 -6.11
CA SER A 86 1.58 -15.21 -6.70
C SER A 86 0.64 -16.16 -7.41
N THR A 87 0.96 -16.46 -8.67
CA THR A 87 0.26 -17.43 -9.52
C THR A 87 1.30 -18.25 -10.29
N ALA A 88 1.00 -19.52 -10.56
CA ALA A 88 1.84 -20.39 -11.39
C ALA A 88 3.33 -20.43 -10.99
N GLY A 89 3.61 -20.37 -9.68
CA GLY A 89 4.97 -20.40 -9.14
C GLY A 89 5.77 -19.10 -9.34
N ARG A 90 5.14 -18.02 -9.80
CA ARG A 90 5.76 -16.71 -10.00
C ARG A 90 5.23 -15.69 -8.99
N LEU A 91 6.05 -14.71 -8.64
CA LEU A 91 5.63 -13.52 -7.90
C LEU A 91 5.33 -12.41 -8.91
N HIS A 92 4.15 -11.83 -8.83
CA HIS A 92 3.70 -10.69 -9.61
C HIS A 92 3.71 -9.44 -8.74
N LEU A 93 4.42 -8.41 -9.18
CA LEU A 93 4.52 -7.11 -8.52
C LEU A 93 3.82 -6.04 -9.38
N ALA A 94 2.81 -5.39 -8.83
CA ALA A 94 2.15 -4.25 -9.45
C ALA A 94 2.43 -2.98 -8.65
N LEU A 95 2.94 -1.95 -9.33
CA LEU A 95 3.20 -0.63 -8.78
C LEU A 95 2.18 0.37 -9.33
N ARG A 96 1.54 1.12 -8.43
CA ARG A 96 0.64 2.23 -8.80
C ARG A 96 1.03 3.46 -8.00
N TRP A 97 1.25 4.59 -8.68
CA TRP A 97 1.66 5.83 -8.00
C TRP A 97 0.97 7.07 -8.57
N SER A 98 1.03 8.16 -7.81
CA SER A 98 0.73 9.49 -8.32
C SER A 98 1.92 10.12 -9.01
N ARG A 99 1.69 10.77 -10.16
CA ARG A 99 2.72 11.52 -10.90
C ARG A 99 3.29 12.72 -10.15
N THR A 100 2.61 13.21 -9.11
CA THR A 100 3.18 14.25 -8.23
C THR A 100 4.17 13.66 -7.23
N LEU A 101 4.10 12.35 -6.96
CA LEU A 101 5.03 11.64 -6.09
C LEU A 101 6.25 11.15 -6.87
N LEU A 102 6.05 10.47 -8.01
CA LEU A 102 7.10 9.85 -8.83
C LEU A 102 6.92 10.16 -10.33
N GLY A 103 8.03 10.35 -11.02
CA GLY A 103 8.12 10.65 -12.45
C GLY A 103 8.01 9.43 -13.38
N HIS A 104 8.25 9.66 -14.67
CA HIS A 104 8.03 8.67 -15.73
C HIS A 104 9.10 7.56 -15.82
N GLY A 105 10.23 7.67 -15.11
CA GLY A 105 11.27 6.64 -15.04
C GLY A 105 11.34 5.88 -13.71
N ASP A 106 10.73 6.43 -12.66
CA ASP A 106 10.88 5.90 -11.29
C ASP A 106 10.25 4.51 -11.14
N GLY A 107 9.25 4.17 -11.95
CA GLY A 107 8.68 2.83 -11.97
C GLY A 107 9.69 1.76 -12.39
N ALA A 108 10.52 2.04 -13.40
CA ALA A 108 11.58 1.12 -13.83
C ALA A 108 12.65 1.00 -12.75
N HIS A 109 13.06 2.12 -12.15
CA HIS A 109 14.03 2.11 -11.06
C HIS A 109 13.52 1.33 -9.82
N LEU A 110 12.25 1.51 -9.44
CA LEU A 110 11.63 0.76 -8.34
C LEU A 110 11.56 -0.74 -8.61
N ARG A 111 11.28 -1.13 -9.86
CA ARG A 111 11.33 -2.55 -10.27
C ARG A 111 12.75 -3.10 -10.08
N ASP A 112 13.76 -2.38 -10.57
CA ASP A 112 15.15 -2.83 -10.51
C ASP A 112 15.64 -2.92 -9.05
N LEU A 113 15.26 -1.98 -8.18
CA LEU A 113 15.51 -2.05 -6.75
C LEU A 113 14.83 -3.26 -6.11
N PHE A 114 13.57 -3.51 -6.47
CA PHE A 114 12.84 -4.67 -5.94
C PHE A 114 13.50 -5.98 -6.35
N GLU A 115 13.89 -6.11 -7.61
CA GLU A 115 14.60 -7.28 -8.14
C GLU A 115 15.95 -7.47 -7.42
N HIS A 116 16.73 -6.40 -7.27
CA HIS A 116 17.98 -6.42 -6.52
C HIS A 116 17.77 -6.92 -5.09
N TYR A 117 16.82 -6.33 -4.35
CA TYR A 117 16.56 -6.74 -2.97
C TYR A 117 15.98 -8.14 -2.86
N LEU A 118 15.14 -8.56 -3.81
CA LEU A 118 14.62 -9.93 -3.87
C LEU A 118 15.78 -10.93 -3.95
N HIS A 119 16.71 -10.72 -4.87
CA HIS A 119 17.89 -11.57 -5.01
C HIS A 119 18.81 -11.54 -3.78
N THR A 120 18.98 -10.39 -3.12
CA THR A 120 19.76 -10.36 -1.87
C THR A 120 19.10 -11.17 -0.75
N THR A 121 17.77 -11.32 -0.79
CA THR A 121 17.00 -12.10 0.20
C THR A 121 16.99 -13.60 -0.12
N GLU A 122 17.38 -14.00 -1.33
CA GLU A 122 17.50 -15.41 -1.74
C GLU A 122 18.71 -16.12 -1.10
N VAL A 123 19.58 -15.39 -0.40
CA VAL A 123 20.66 -15.97 0.43
C VAL A 123 20.11 -16.35 1.80
N THR A 124 19.57 -17.57 1.91
CA THR A 124 19.66 -18.54 3.04
C THR A 124 18.57 -19.58 2.82
N ARG A 125 18.84 -20.59 2.00
CA ARG A 125 18.12 -21.87 2.09
C ARG A 125 19.04 -23.02 1.71
#